data_AF-A0A5C8P1P6-F1
#
_entry.id   AF-A0A5C8P1P6-F1
#
_cell.length_a   1.000
_cell.length_b   1.000
_cell.length_c   1.000
_cell.angle_alpha   90.00
_cell.angle_beta   90.00
_cell.angle_gamma   90.00
#
_symmetry.space_group_name_H-M   'P 1'
#
loop_
_entity.id
_entity.type
_entity.pdbx_description
1 polymer ?
#
loop_
_entity_poly.entity_id
_entity_poly.type
_entity_poly.pdbx_seq_one_letter_code
_entity_poly.pdbx_strand_id
1 'polypeptide(L)'
;MTRIPAASALRAFAASAAASIALSPAGAALAQSAPALPAASGPDAGSTDYPRRTAGLWEVRSVGAQAAGLPPVRQCVGAGTDTAAHHLDRSPGRRGACEFGPFRRAGAAWLAESECRQGRTLVSTRAVVTGDLESTYRIDTLVRYDPPLAGTKREDRDALEARRLGPCLPGQAPGDVVVPGMGTLNMGIGEPRRGPRP
;
A
#
# COMPACT_ATOMS: atom_id res chain seq x y z
N MET A 1 -51.84 23.09 4.92
CA MET A 1 -51.43 24.08 3.90
C MET A 1 -50.15 23.56 3.26
N THR A 2 -50.25 22.76 2.20
CA THR A 2 -50.11 23.11 0.76
C THR A 2 -48.80 22.45 0.28
N ARG A 3 -48.81 21.18 -0.18
CA ARG A 3 -48.95 20.70 -1.58
C ARG A 3 -47.92 21.26 -2.59
N ILE A 4 -47.17 20.32 -3.23
CA ILE A 4 -46.97 20.17 -4.71
C ILE A 4 -45.71 20.85 -5.34
N PRO A 5 -45.08 20.31 -6.43
CA PRO A 5 -43.82 19.54 -6.37
C PRO A 5 -42.90 19.90 -7.59
N ALA A 6 -42.27 18.89 -8.18
CA ALA A 6 -41.98 18.72 -9.62
C ALA A 6 -40.59 19.10 -10.16
N ALA A 7 -39.85 18.01 -10.47
CA ALA A 7 -39.23 17.70 -11.75
C ALA A 7 -39.18 18.80 -12.82
N SER A 8 -38.00 18.98 -13.41
CA SER A 8 -37.88 19.34 -14.82
C SER A 8 -36.70 18.62 -15.47
N ALA A 9 -37.07 17.68 -16.33
CA ALA A 9 -36.27 17.21 -17.43
C ALA A 9 -36.25 18.26 -18.57
N LEU A 10 -35.51 17.94 -19.65
CA LEU A 10 -35.29 18.70 -20.90
C LEU A 10 -34.07 19.65 -20.82
N ARG A 11 -33.16 19.68 -21.79
CA ARG A 11 -33.28 19.44 -23.24
C ARG A 11 -32.06 18.73 -23.81
N ALA A 12 -32.32 17.75 -24.66
CA ALA A 12 -31.45 17.41 -25.78
C ALA A 12 -31.35 18.60 -26.74
N PHE A 13 -30.15 18.89 -27.24
CA PHE A 13 -29.95 19.66 -28.46
C PHE A 13 -29.15 18.81 -29.43
N ALA A 14 -29.87 18.20 -30.36
CA ALA A 14 -29.36 17.76 -31.65
C ALA A 14 -29.78 18.81 -32.68
N ALA A 15 -28.83 19.30 -33.48
CA ALA A 15 -29.00 19.85 -34.82
C ALA A 15 -27.58 20.24 -35.30
N SER A 16 -26.97 19.54 -36.25
CA SER A 16 -27.26 19.47 -37.69
C SER A 16 -26.61 20.60 -38.50
N ALA A 17 -25.94 20.12 -39.56
CA ALA A 17 -25.63 20.77 -40.83
C ALA A 17 -24.49 21.81 -40.84
N ALA A 18 -23.43 21.51 -41.60
CA ALA A 18 -23.41 21.89 -43.00
C ALA A 18 -22.27 21.17 -43.73
N ALA A 19 -22.65 20.35 -44.72
CA ALA A 19 -21.75 19.93 -45.78
C ALA A 19 -21.42 21.13 -46.66
N SER A 20 -20.16 21.29 -47.04
CA SER A 20 -19.77 22.10 -48.19
C SER A 20 -18.78 21.29 -49.00
N ILE A 21 -19.27 20.81 -50.14
CA ILE A 21 -18.54 20.16 -51.20
C ILE A 21 -17.81 21.27 -51.95
N ALA A 22 -16.48 21.20 -52.02
CA ALA A 22 -15.71 21.92 -53.01
C ALA A 22 -14.86 20.90 -53.78
N LEU A 23 -15.12 20.83 -55.08
CA LEU A 23 -14.50 19.93 -56.05
C LEU A 23 -13.42 20.69 -56.82
N SER A 24 -12.37 19.96 -57.23
CA SER A 24 -11.43 20.21 -58.35
C SER A 24 -9.99 20.60 -57.96
N PRO A 25 -8.99 20.35 -58.84
CA PRO A 25 -8.75 19.14 -59.63
C PRO A 25 -7.29 18.66 -59.49
N ALA A 26 -6.98 17.56 -60.19
CA ALA A 26 -5.72 16.82 -60.22
C ALA A 26 -4.44 17.66 -60.27
N GLY A 27 -3.48 17.29 -59.42
CA GLY A 27 -2.07 17.64 -59.51
C GLY A 27 -1.25 16.52 -58.87
N ALA A 28 -0.66 15.67 -59.70
CA ALA A 28 0.18 14.56 -59.29
C ALA A 28 1.47 15.08 -58.62
N ALA A 29 1.73 14.66 -57.39
CA ALA A 29 3.04 14.76 -56.76
C ALA A 29 3.24 13.57 -55.81
N LEU A 30 4.20 12.73 -56.14
CA LEU A 30 4.70 11.62 -55.33
C LEU A 30 5.38 12.18 -54.08
N ALA A 31 4.82 11.94 -52.89
CA ALA A 31 5.48 12.24 -51.62
C ALA A 31 5.16 11.15 -50.57
N GLN A 32 6.10 10.20 -50.51
CA GLN A 32 6.49 9.30 -49.41
C GLN A 32 5.70 9.44 -48.09
N SER A 33 4.86 8.45 -47.79
CA SER A 33 4.21 8.25 -46.49
C SER A 33 5.21 7.64 -45.49
N ALA A 34 5.65 8.45 -44.52
CA ALA A 34 6.34 7.96 -43.33
C ALA A 34 5.32 7.31 -42.36
N PRO A 35 5.57 6.11 -41.82
CA PRO A 35 4.69 5.51 -40.83
C PRO A 35 4.86 6.25 -39.50
N ALA A 36 3.80 6.93 -39.05
CA ALA A 36 3.71 7.45 -37.70
C ALA A 36 3.60 6.25 -36.73
N LEU A 37 4.66 6.00 -35.96
CA LEU A 37 4.62 5.09 -34.83
C LEU A 37 3.55 5.59 -33.84
N PRO A 38 2.57 4.76 -33.43
CA PRO A 38 1.73 5.12 -32.30
C PRO A 38 2.62 5.18 -31.06
N ALA A 39 2.72 6.36 -30.45
CA ALA A 39 3.29 6.52 -29.12
C ALA A 39 2.43 5.69 -28.16
N ALA A 40 2.93 4.50 -27.81
CA ALA A 40 2.38 3.72 -26.72
C ALA A 40 2.52 4.56 -25.46
N SER A 41 1.42 5.18 -25.04
CA SER A 41 1.26 5.64 -23.68
C SER A 41 1.21 4.36 -22.83
N GLY A 42 2.37 3.90 -22.37
CA GLY A 42 2.42 2.90 -21.32
C GLY A 42 1.64 3.43 -20.11
N PRO A 43 0.96 2.57 -19.34
CA PRO A 43 0.39 3.02 -18.08
C PRO A 43 1.52 3.63 -17.26
N ASP A 44 1.36 4.89 -16.86
CA ASP A 44 2.12 5.41 -15.74
C ASP A 44 1.96 4.41 -14.60
N ALA A 45 3.03 3.68 -14.30
CA ALA A 45 3.18 2.99 -13.03
C ALA A 45 3.27 4.12 -11.99
N GLY A 46 2.11 4.68 -11.65
CA GLY A 46 1.98 5.80 -10.76
C GLY A 46 2.71 5.45 -9.48
N SER A 47 3.80 6.17 -9.22
CA SER A 47 4.53 6.05 -7.97
C SER A 47 3.53 6.30 -6.86
N THR A 48 3.09 5.23 -6.18
CA THR A 48 2.27 5.37 -4.99
C THR A 48 3.09 6.10 -3.93
N ASP A 49 2.45 6.95 -3.14
CA ASP A 49 3.10 7.66 -2.02
C ASP A 49 3.36 6.76 -0.80
N TYR A 50 3.21 5.44 -0.97
CA TYR A 50 3.35 4.42 0.06
C TYR A 50 3.88 3.10 -0.55
N PRO A 51 4.55 2.27 0.26
CA PRO A 51 5.02 0.95 -0.15
C PRO A 51 3.83 0.01 -0.38
N ARG A 52 3.91 -0.77 -1.47
CA ARG A 52 2.90 -1.78 -1.82
C ARG A 52 3.60 -3.08 -2.14
N ARG A 53 3.21 -4.15 -1.44
CA ARG A 53 3.70 -5.50 -1.74
C ARG A 53 2.92 -6.12 -2.88
N THR A 54 3.58 -6.94 -3.69
CA THR A 54 2.91 -7.79 -4.69
C THR A 54 1.96 -8.75 -3.99
N ALA A 55 0.75 -8.92 -4.53
CA ALA A 55 -0.26 -9.82 -3.98
C ALA A 55 0.25 -11.26 -3.89
N GLY A 56 -0.05 -11.94 -2.78
CA GLY A 56 0.38 -13.31 -2.52
C GLY A 56 0.58 -13.61 -1.04
N LEU A 57 1.02 -14.84 -0.75
CA LEU A 57 1.41 -15.27 0.58
C LEU A 57 2.82 -14.77 0.88
N TRP A 58 2.95 -13.96 1.91
CA TRP A 58 4.22 -13.48 2.43
C TRP A 58 4.58 -14.20 3.71
N GLU A 59 5.80 -14.68 3.82
CA GLU A 59 6.37 -15.22 5.05
C GLU A 59 7.25 -14.16 5.68
N VAL A 60 6.97 -13.78 6.92
CA VAL A 60 7.68 -12.75 7.69
C VAL A 60 8.40 -13.41 8.87
N ARG A 61 9.68 -13.08 9.03
CA ARG A 61 10.57 -13.59 10.08
C ARG A 61 11.23 -12.45 10.81
N SER A 62 11.22 -12.50 12.14
CA SER A 62 12.08 -11.64 12.94
C SER A 62 13.54 -12.09 12.79
N VAL A 63 14.47 -11.14 12.87
CA VAL A 63 15.90 -11.36 12.73
C VAL A 63 16.61 -11.11 14.06
N GLY A 64 17.65 -11.89 14.34
CA GLY A 64 18.47 -11.77 15.55
C GLY A 64 18.43 -13.01 16.43
N ALA A 65 19.33 -13.08 17.41
CA ALA A 65 19.48 -14.24 18.29
C ALA A 65 18.21 -14.54 19.10
N GLN A 66 17.50 -13.50 19.53
CA GLN A 66 16.25 -13.60 20.27
C GLN A 66 15.09 -14.15 19.43
N ALA A 67 15.20 -14.06 18.10
CA ALA A 67 14.24 -14.62 17.16
C ALA A 67 14.59 -16.05 16.71
N ALA A 68 15.75 -16.58 17.11
CA ALA A 68 16.18 -17.91 16.72
C ALA A 68 15.19 -18.97 17.21
N GLY A 69 14.70 -19.80 16.29
CA GLY A 69 13.70 -20.84 16.58
C GLY A 69 12.25 -20.34 16.64
N LEU A 70 12.00 -19.02 16.54
CA LEU A 70 10.63 -18.53 16.40
C LEU A 70 10.10 -18.87 15.00
N PRO A 71 8.91 -19.48 14.89
CA PRO A 71 8.33 -19.81 13.61
C PRO A 71 7.89 -18.54 12.86
N PRO A 72 7.94 -18.54 11.51
CA PRO A 72 7.53 -17.37 10.75
C PRO A 72 6.03 -17.13 10.85
N VAL A 73 5.64 -15.86 10.73
CA VAL A 73 4.26 -15.48 10.50
C VAL A 73 3.99 -15.45 9.00
N ARG A 74 2.80 -15.86 8.56
CA ARG A 74 2.42 -15.80 7.14
C ARG A 74 1.24 -14.88 6.93
N GLN A 75 1.30 -14.00 5.95
CA GLN A 75 0.24 -13.04 5.64
C GLN A 75 -0.18 -13.16 4.18
N CYS A 76 -1.48 -13.27 3.94
CA CYS A 76 -2.05 -13.10 2.61
C CYS A 76 -2.17 -11.61 2.29
N VAL A 77 -1.37 -11.14 1.35
CA VAL A 77 -1.45 -9.78 0.80
C VAL A 77 -2.32 -9.81 -0.45
N GLY A 78 -3.32 -8.93 -0.51
CA GLY A 78 -4.17 -8.78 -1.67
C GLY A 78 -4.85 -7.42 -1.71
N ALA A 79 -6.02 -7.36 -2.37
CA ALA A 79 -6.81 -6.15 -2.44
C ALA A 79 -7.13 -5.63 -1.02
N GLY A 80 -6.88 -4.35 -0.78
CA GLY A 80 -7.15 -3.70 0.51
C GLY A 80 -6.10 -3.93 1.61
N THR A 81 -5.07 -4.75 1.39
CA THR A 81 -4.01 -4.98 2.40
C THR A 81 -2.99 -3.84 2.45
N ASP A 82 -2.40 -3.47 1.30
CA ASP A 82 -1.53 -2.31 1.18
C ASP A 82 -2.25 -1.20 0.38
N THR A 83 -2.58 -0.11 1.07
CA THR A 83 -3.38 1.04 0.64
C THR A 83 -2.77 2.32 1.22
N ALA A 84 -3.22 3.50 0.81
CA ALA A 84 -2.74 4.75 1.39
C ALA A 84 -2.99 4.85 2.91
N ALA A 85 -4.09 4.26 3.39
CA ALA A 85 -4.46 4.27 4.81
C ALA A 85 -3.74 3.19 5.64
N HIS A 86 -3.44 2.04 5.04
CA HIS A 86 -2.87 0.88 5.71
C HIS A 86 -1.88 0.17 4.80
N HIS A 87 -0.61 0.04 5.20
CA HIS A 87 0.41 -0.66 4.42
C HIS A 87 1.54 -1.14 5.33
N LEU A 88 2.10 -2.31 5.03
CA LEU A 88 3.12 -2.97 5.88
C LEU A 88 2.70 -3.03 7.36
N ASP A 89 1.44 -3.41 7.61
CA ASP A 89 0.83 -3.56 8.94
C ASP A 89 0.81 -2.28 9.80
N ARG A 90 0.98 -1.12 9.16
CA ARG A 90 0.94 0.20 9.79
C ARG A 90 -0.12 1.10 9.16
N SER A 91 -0.67 1.99 9.98
CA SER A 91 -1.60 3.04 9.53
C SER A 91 -1.05 4.41 9.94
N PRO A 92 -0.84 5.36 9.02
CA PRO A 92 -0.48 6.73 9.37
C PRO A 92 -1.59 7.43 10.19
N GLY A 93 -1.21 8.43 10.97
CA GLY A 93 -2.08 9.24 11.81
C GLY A 93 -2.00 8.89 13.30
N ARG A 94 -2.91 9.50 14.07
CA ARG A 94 -2.97 9.37 15.52
C ARG A 94 -3.67 8.09 15.96
N ARG A 95 -3.04 7.34 16.86
CA ARG A 95 -3.58 6.12 17.48
C ARG A 95 -3.20 6.09 18.95
N GLY A 96 -4.17 6.35 19.83
CA GLY A 96 -3.92 6.47 21.27
C GLY A 96 -2.90 7.58 21.56
N ALA A 97 -1.82 7.23 22.27
CA ALA A 97 -0.74 8.15 22.61
C ALA A 97 0.35 8.28 21.53
N CYS A 98 0.14 7.68 20.36
CA CYS A 98 1.11 7.64 19.26
C CYS A 98 0.66 8.49 18.07
N GLU A 99 1.62 9.16 17.45
CA GLU A 99 1.52 9.81 16.15
C GLU A 99 2.38 9.04 15.15
N PHE A 100 1.76 8.45 14.13
CA PHE A 100 2.44 7.69 13.09
C PHE A 100 2.54 8.53 11.81
N GLY A 101 3.75 8.89 11.38
CA GLY A 101 3.94 9.49 10.06
C GLY A 101 3.56 8.55 8.91
N PRO A 102 3.33 9.08 7.70
CA PRO A 102 3.27 8.26 6.50
C PRO A 102 4.65 7.72 6.14
N PHE A 103 4.71 6.69 5.31
CA PHE A 103 5.97 6.33 4.66
C PHE A 103 6.39 7.42 3.68
N ARG A 104 7.70 7.60 3.55
CA ARG A 104 8.35 8.54 2.63
C ARG A 104 9.40 7.77 1.83
N ARG A 105 9.56 8.09 0.54
CA ARG A 105 10.68 7.56 -0.24
C ARG A 105 12.00 8.17 0.29
N ALA A 106 13.00 7.33 0.45
CA ALA A 106 14.36 7.70 0.84
C ALA A 106 15.35 6.95 -0.08
N GLY A 107 15.53 7.48 -1.29
CA GLY A 107 16.26 6.77 -2.35
C GLY A 107 15.50 5.50 -2.79
N ALA A 108 16.18 4.35 -2.76
CA ALA A 108 15.58 3.05 -3.05
C ALA A 108 14.79 2.46 -1.85
N ALA A 109 14.89 3.07 -0.67
CA ALA A 109 14.22 2.61 0.54
C ALA A 109 12.95 3.41 0.84
N TRP A 110 12.16 2.91 1.78
CA TRP A 110 11.09 3.67 2.43
C TRP A 110 11.44 3.95 3.88
N LEU A 111 11.09 5.15 4.36
CA LEU A 111 11.27 5.57 5.74
C LEU A 111 9.92 5.86 6.36
N ALA A 112 9.69 5.40 7.59
CA ALA A 112 8.55 5.86 8.39
C ALA A 112 8.93 6.06 9.85
N GLU A 113 8.34 7.08 10.45
CA GLU A 113 8.69 7.53 11.80
C GLU A 113 7.44 7.66 12.65
N SER A 114 7.55 7.38 13.95
CA SER A 114 6.44 7.57 14.88
C SER A 114 6.94 8.05 16.23
N GLU A 115 6.10 8.82 16.92
CA GLU A 115 6.34 9.28 18.28
C GLU A 115 5.18 8.84 19.18
N CYS A 116 5.48 8.11 20.24
CA CYS A 116 4.52 7.67 21.24
C CYS A 116 4.85 8.25 22.61
N ARG A 117 3.83 8.70 23.34
CA ARG A 117 3.99 9.04 24.76
C ARG A 117 3.65 7.85 25.64
N GLN A 118 4.61 7.45 26.48
CA GLN A 118 4.43 6.42 27.50
C GLN A 118 4.75 7.02 28.87
N GLY A 119 3.70 7.47 29.57
CA GLY A 119 3.86 8.19 30.83
C GLY A 119 4.69 9.46 30.63
N ARG A 120 5.88 9.51 31.22
CA ARG A 120 6.83 10.63 31.07
C ARG A 120 7.84 10.44 29.93
N THR A 121 7.88 9.25 29.32
CA THR A 121 8.83 8.88 28.27
C THR A 121 8.24 9.13 26.90
N LEU A 122 9.00 9.80 26.03
CA LEU A 122 8.79 9.85 24.61
C LEU A 122 9.49 8.65 23.96
N VAL A 123 8.74 7.85 23.22
CA VAL A 123 9.22 6.71 22.45
C VAL A 123 9.24 7.11 20.98
N SER A 124 10.43 7.26 20.42
CA SER A 124 10.61 7.63 19.01
C SER A 124 11.06 6.41 18.21
N THR A 125 10.33 6.08 17.16
CA THR A 125 10.64 4.92 16.30
C THR A 125 10.95 5.39 14.89
N ARG A 126 11.98 4.79 14.29
CA ARG A 126 12.33 4.93 12.88
C ARG A 126 12.40 3.56 12.23
N ALA A 127 11.61 3.34 11.19
CA ALA A 127 11.59 2.12 10.39
C ALA A 127 12.09 2.41 8.97
N VAL A 128 13.06 1.61 8.50
CA VAL A 128 13.59 1.68 7.14
C VAL A 128 13.24 0.38 6.43
N VAL A 129 12.57 0.48 5.30
CA VAL A 129 12.18 -0.66 4.46
C VAL A 129 13.05 -0.70 3.23
N THR A 130 13.67 -1.85 3.00
CA THR A 130 14.50 -2.11 1.82
C THR A 130 14.03 -3.38 1.12
N GLY A 131 14.37 -3.52 -0.16
CA GLY A 131 13.94 -4.63 -1.01
C GLY A 131 13.01 -4.17 -2.12
N ASP A 132 12.57 -5.11 -2.93
CA ASP A 132 11.74 -4.84 -4.10
C ASP A 132 10.23 -4.76 -3.77
N LEU A 133 9.81 -5.28 -2.60
CA LEU A 133 8.40 -5.47 -2.23
C LEU A 133 7.61 -6.37 -3.22
N GLU A 134 8.29 -6.99 -4.18
CA GLU A 134 7.71 -7.91 -5.16
C GLU A 134 7.97 -9.35 -4.76
N SER A 135 9.20 -9.63 -4.35
CA SER A 135 9.72 -10.94 -3.96
C SER A 135 10.19 -10.95 -2.51
N THR A 136 10.82 -9.86 -2.06
CA THR A 136 11.42 -9.77 -0.72
C THR A 136 11.37 -8.34 -0.18
N TYR A 137 11.37 -8.22 1.14
CA TYR A 137 11.69 -6.97 1.81
C TYR A 137 12.28 -7.22 3.19
N ARG A 138 12.96 -6.20 3.70
CA ARG A 138 13.47 -6.14 5.07
C ARG A 138 13.02 -4.83 5.70
N ILE A 139 12.67 -4.87 6.98
CA ILE A 139 12.38 -3.69 7.78
C ILE A 139 13.36 -3.64 8.94
N ASP A 140 14.20 -2.62 8.99
CA ASP A 140 15.07 -2.31 10.11
C ASP A 140 14.42 -1.22 10.96
N THR A 141 14.23 -1.51 12.25
CA THR A 141 13.55 -0.61 13.20
C THR A 141 14.50 -0.21 14.31
N LEU A 142 14.58 1.10 14.56
CA LEU A 142 15.27 1.68 15.71
C LEU A 142 14.24 2.37 16.60
N VAL A 143 14.20 1.98 17.87
CA VAL A 143 13.35 2.59 18.91
C VAL A 143 14.25 3.32 19.90
N ARG A 144 13.85 4.53 20.31
CA ARG A 144 14.54 5.37 21.29
C ARG A 144 13.59 5.79 22.40
N TYR A 145 14.09 5.79 23.64
CA TYR A 145 13.32 6.16 24.82
C TYR A 145 13.93 7.38 25.52
N ASP A 146 13.15 8.43 25.71
CA ASP A 146 13.58 9.65 26.41
C ASP A 146 12.54 10.19 27.42
N PRO A 147 12.81 10.16 28.74
CA PRO A 147 13.94 9.49 29.38
C PRO A 147 13.87 7.97 29.23
N PRO A 148 15.00 7.25 29.40
CA PRO A 148 15.02 5.80 29.28
C PRO A 148 14.08 5.14 30.30
N LEU A 149 13.39 4.08 29.87
CA LEU A 149 12.58 3.28 30.79
C LEU A 149 13.48 2.57 31.80
N ALA A 150 13.00 2.41 33.03
CA ALA A 150 13.75 1.74 34.09
C ALA A 150 14.06 0.29 33.68
N GLY A 151 15.36 -0.05 33.64
CA GLY A 151 15.82 -1.39 33.25
C GLY A 151 15.89 -1.65 31.74
N THR A 152 15.60 -0.66 30.90
CA THR A 152 15.69 -0.77 29.43
C THR A 152 16.87 0.02 28.89
N LYS A 153 17.38 -0.38 27.72
CA LYS A 153 18.39 0.39 26.99
C LYS A 153 17.78 1.69 26.47
N ARG A 154 18.63 2.70 26.23
CA ARG A 154 18.24 3.96 25.58
C ARG A 154 17.70 3.75 24.17
N GLU A 155 18.22 2.73 23.49
CA GLU A 155 17.85 2.34 22.14
C GLU A 155 17.64 0.83 22.07
N ASP A 156 16.59 0.43 21.33
CA ASP A 156 16.35 -0.95 20.92
C ASP A 156 16.37 -1.03 19.39
N ARG A 157 16.87 -2.14 18.85
CA ARG A 157 16.98 -2.39 17.41
C ARG A 157 16.40 -3.74 17.10
N ASP A 158 15.45 -3.74 16.18
CA ASP A 158 14.81 -4.94 15.69
C ASP A 158 14.84 -4.95 14.17
N ALA A 159 14.77 -6.14 13.59
CA ALA A 159 14.56 -6.26 12.18
C ALA A 159 13.68 -7.46 11.84
N LEU A 160 13.00 -7.36 10.71
CA LEU A 160 12.29 -8.46 10.10
C LEU A 160 12.63 -8.56 8.63
N GLU A 161 12.55 -9.78 8.12
CA GLU A 161 12.71 -10.12 6.71
C GLU A 161 11.47 -10.84 6.25
N ALA A 162 11.07 -10.56 5.01
CA ALA A 162 9.91 -11.13 4.41
C ALA A 162 10.19 -11.58 2.99
N ARG A 163 9.56 -12.69 2.61
CA ARG A 163 9.62 -13.26 1.27
C ARG A 163 8.25 -13.68 0.78
N ARG A 164 7.98 -13.47 -0.49
CA ARG A 164 6.77 -13.94 -1.15
C ARG A 164 6.91 -15.41 -1.51
N LEU A 165 6.00 -16.24 -1.01
CA LEU A 165 5.97 -17.68 -1.26
C LEU A 165 5.16 -18.06 -2.50
N GLY A 166 4.33 -17.15 -3.01
CA GLY A 166 3.45 -17.39 -4.16
C GLY A 166 2.03 -16.88 -3.90
N PRO A 167 0.99 -17.51 -4.47
CA PRO A 167 -0.40 -17.14 -4.18
C PRO A 167 -0.78 -17.42 -2.71
N CYS A 168 -1.84 -16.77 -2.23
CA CYS A 168 -2.42 -17.08 -0.91
C CYS A 168 -2.92 -18.53 -0.84
N LEU A 169 -2.96 -19.09 0.38
CA LEU A 169 -3.45 -20.46 0.56
C LEU A 169 -4.96 -20.55 0.25
N PRO A 170 -5.46 -21.72 -0.19
CA PRO A 170 -6.90 -21.92 -0.37
C PRO A 170 -7.68 -21.54 0.89
N GLY A 171 -8.75 -20.74 0.72
CA GLY A 171 -9.59 -20.27 1.82
C GLY A 171 -9.07 -19.05 2.58
N GLN A 172 -7.86 -18.54 2.30
CA GLN A 172 -7.40 -17.28 2.88
C GLN A 172 -8.00 -16.06 2.17
N ALA A 173 -8.46 -15.10 2.96
CA ALA A 173 -8.84 -13.78 2.50
C ALA A 173 -7.63 -12.82 2.52
N PRO A 174 -7.61 -11.79 1.65
CA PRO A 174 -6.67 -10.69 1.78
C PRO A 174 -6.68 -10.09 3.20
N GLY A 175 -5.49 -9.90 3.76
CA GLY A 175 -5.31 -9.45 5.15
C GLY A 175 -5.28 -10.56 6.20
N ASP A 176 -5.52 -11.82 5.83
CA ASP A 176 -5.35 -12.95 6.75
C ASP A 176 -3.87 -13.14 7.12
N VAL A 177 -3.63 -13.33 8.41
CA VAL A 177 -2.34 -13.58 9.05
C VAL A 177 -2.43 -14.89 9.82
N VAL A 178 -1.63 -15.87 9.43
CA VAL A 178 -1.47 -17.13 10.14
C VAL A 178 -0.32 -16.99 11.12
N VAL A 179 -0.65 -16.99 12.40
CA VAL A 179 0.34 -16.97 13.48
C VAL A 179 0.47 -18.39 14.05
N PRO A 180 1.69 -18.97 14.04
CA PRO A 180 1.93 -20.30 14.61
C PRO A 180 1.45 -20.38 16.06
N GLY A 181 0.67 -21.41 16.39
CA GLY A 181 0.12 -21.61 17.74
C GLY A 181 -1.11 -20.77 18.11
N MET A 182 -1.46 -19.73 17.32
CA MET A 182 -2.61 -18.85 17.60
C MET A 182 -3.70 -18.87 16.51
N GLY A 183 -3.42 -19.46 15.35
CA GLY A 183 -4.37 -19.57 14.24
C GLY A 183 -4.40 -18.34 13.33
N THR A 184 -5.49 -18.19 12.57
CA THR A 184 -5.64 -17.12 11.57
C THR A 184 -6.33 -15.88 12.15
N LEU A 185 -5.71 -14.73 11.97
CA LEU A 185 -6.21 -13.40 12.32
C LEU A 185 -6.33 -12.56 11.06
N ASN A 186 -7.43 -11.85 10.85
CA ASN A 186 -7.56 -10.92 9.73
C ASN A 186 -7.22 -9.50 10.19
N MET A 187 -6.25 -8.87 9.49
CA MET A 187 -5.76 -7.51 9.77
C MET A 187 -6.53 -6.41 9.01
N GLY A 188 -7.63 -6.76 8.35
CA GLY A 188 -8.50 -5.82 7.66
C GLY A 188 -9.24 -4.89 8.61
N ILE A 189 -9.28 -3.60 8.26
CA ILE A 189 -10.10 -2.52 8.86
C ILE A 189 -10.19 -2.59 10.40
N GLY A 190 -9.12 -2.16 11.06
CA GLY A 190 -9.19 -1.60 12.42
C GLY A 190 -9.12 -2.56 13.60
N GLU A 191 -9.42 -3.85 13.48
CA GLU A 191 -9.33 -4.81 14.61
C GLU A 191 -9.03 -6.24 14.14
N PRO A 192 -8.21 -7.02 14.88
CA PRO A 192 -7.98 -8.44 14.58
C PRO A 192 -9.29 -9.21 14.66
N ARG A 193 -9.82 -9.67 13.52
CA ARG A 193 -10.95 -10.62 13.51
C ARG A 193 -10.40 -12.03 13.42
N ARG A 194 -11.01 -13.00 14.13
CA ARG A 194 -10.68 -14.41 13.89
C ARG A 194 -11.07 -14.74 12.45
N GLY A 195 -10.10 -15.16 11.65
CA GLY A 195 -10.35 -15.64 10.29
C GLY A 195 -11.17 -16.94 10.31
N PRO A 196 -11.65 -17.40 9.15
CA PRO A 196 -12.25 -18.73 9.02
C PRO A 196 -11.26 -19.78 9.57
N ARG A 197 -11.75 -20.69 10.42
CA ARG A 197 -10.95 -21.86 10.81
C ARG A 197 -10.84 -22.77 9.57
N PRO A 198 -9.64 -23.33 9.28
CA PRO A 198 -9.51 -24.36 8.25
C PRO A 198 -10.37 -25.59 8.59
#